data_AF-A0A7X8WD19-F1
#
_entry.id   AF-A0A7X8WD19-F1
#
_cell.length_a   1.000
_cell.length_b   1.000
_cell.length_c   1.000
_cell.angle_alpha   90.00
_cell.angle_beta   90.00
_cell.angle_gamma   90.00
#
_symmetry.space_group_name_H-M   'P 1'
#
loop_
_entity.id
_entity.type
_entity.pdbx_description
1 polymer ?
#
loop_
_entity_poly.entity_id
_entity_poly.type
_entity_poly.pdbx_seq_one_letter_code
_entity_poly.pdbx_strand_id
1 'polypeptide(L)' 'MLIAVAFLVFYYIVWIRYFIKGREQKWLKASFCFVLIPLAIFPVLYFLFASLSLNNYIIAAISGFFGICHCLLTSKKFV' A
#
# COMPACT_ATOMS: atom_id res chain seq x y z
N MET A 1 8.94 -2.92 13.61
CA MET A 1 8.65 -4.20 12.94
C MET A 1 7.16 -4.52 12.93
N LEU A 2 6.49 -4.51 14.10
CA LEU A 2 5.05 -4.82 14.21
C LEU A 2 4.15 -3.98 13.28
N ILE A 3 4.43 -2.67 13.16
CA ILE A 3 3.69 -1.75 12.29
C ILE A 3 3.78 -2.18 10.82
N ALA A 4 4.96 -2.60 10.35
CA ALA A 4 5.14 -3.07 8.97
C ALA A 4 4.30 -4.33 8.73
N VAL A 5 4.36 -5.30 9.65
CA VAL A 5 3.55 -6.53 9.57
C VAL A 5 2.06 -6.22 9.52
N ALA A 6 1.58 -5.25 10.29
CA ALA A 6 0.17 -4.81 10.25
C ALA A 6 -0.24 -4.31 8.85
N PHE A 7 0.60 -3.48 8.20
CA PHE A 7 0.33 -3.03 6.82
C PHE A 7 0.37 -4.16 5.81
N LEU A 8 1.26 -5.14 5.98
CA LEU A 8 1.29 -6.33 5.14
C LEU A 8 0.01 -7.17 5.28
N VAL A 9 -0.49 -7.34 6.51
CA VAL A 9 -1.77 -8.02 6.77
C VAL A 9 -2.92 -7.27 6.12
N PHE A 10 -3.00 -5.95 6.27
CA PHE A 10 -4.03 -5.14 5.62
C PHE A 10 -3.97 -5.24 4.09
N TYR A 11 -2.77 -5.24 3.51
CA TYR A 11 -2.58 -5.46 2.08
C TYR A 11 -3.19 -6.79 1.62
N TYR A 12 -2.93 -7.89 2.33
CA TYR A 12 -3.52 -9.19 2.00
C TYR A 12 -5.03 -9.24 2.21
N ILE A 13 -5.57 -8.62 3.26
CA ILE A 13 -7.03 -8.53 3.49
C ILE A 13 -7.72 -7.84 2.29
N VAL A 14 -7.14 -6.76 1.78
CA VAL A 14 -7.71 -6.04 0.64
C VAL A 14 -7.60 -6.87 -0.65
N TRP A 15 -6.51 -7.61 -0.85
CA TRP A 15 -6.39 -8.56 -1.96
C TRP A 15 -7.42 -9.69 -1.88
N ILE A 16 -7.60 -10.29 -0.70
CA ILE A 16 -8.62 -11.31 -0.47
C ILE A 16 -10.00 -10.76 -0.81
N ARG A 17 -10.32 -9.55 -0.35
CA ARG A 17 -11.56 -8.85 -0.72
C ARG A 17 -11.71 -8.69 -2.23
N TYR A 18 -10.65 -8.30 -2.95
CA TYR A 18 -10.67 -8.15 -4.40
C TYR A 18 -10.97 -9.48 -5.11
N PHE A 19 -10.35 -10.58 -4.68
CA PHE A 19 -10.59 -11.91 -5.26
C PHE A 19 -11.98 -12.46 -4.96
N ILE A 20 -12.45 -12.34 -3.71
CA ILE A 20 -13.80 -12.78 -3.30
C ILE A 20 -14.87 -12.03 -4.11
N LYS A 21 -14.62 -10.76 -4.44
CA LYS A 21 -15.54 -9.92 -5.21
C LYS A 21 -15.35 -10.02 -6.73
N GLY A 22 -14.86 -11.16 -7.22
CA GLY A 22 -14.82 -11.45 -8.65
C GLY A 22 -13.81 -10.62 -9.45
N ARG A 23 -12.81 -10.02 -8.80
CA ARG A 23 -11.74 -9.23 -9.44
C ARG A 23 -12.24 -7.98 -10.19
N GLU A 24 -13.41 -7.44 -9.83
CA GLU A 24 -13.90 -6.23 -10.47
C GLU A 24 -13.04 -5.00 -10.11
N GLN A 25 -12.76 -4.15 -11.11
CA GLN A 25 -11.87 -3.00 -10.97
C GLN A 25 -12.32 -1.98 -9.90
N LYS A 26 -13.64 -1.91 -9.63
CA LYS A 26 -14.18 -1.05 -8.56
C LYS A 26 -13.61 -1.38 -7.18
N TRP A 27 -13.29 -2.65 -6.92
CA TRP A 27 -12.77 -3.09 -5.63
C TRP A 27 -11.29 -2.79 -5.43
N LEU A 28 -10.54 -2.55 -6.51
CA LEU A 28 -9.16 -2.03 -6.45
C LEU A 28 -9.13 -0.59 -5.93
N LYS A 29 -10.14 0.22 -6.32
CA LYS A 29 -10.27 1.62 -5.92
C LYS A 29 -10.99 1.79 -4.58
N ALA A 30 -11.82 0.82 -4.19
CA ALA A 30 -12.62 0.90 -2.99
C ALA A 30 -11.76 1.11 -1.74
N SER A 31 -12.05 2.19 -1.02
CA SER A 31 -11.36 2.59 0.20
C SER A 31 -11.42 1.49 1.27
N PHE A 32 -10.38 1.40 2.08
CA PHE A 32 -10.31 0.49 3.23
C PHE A 32 -9.64 1.20 4.39
N CYS A 33 -10.25 1.21 5.57
CA CYS A 33 -9.72 1.89 6.76
C CYS A 33 -9.30 3.35 6.49
N PHE A 34 -10.15 4.12 5.80
CA PHE A 34 -9.90 5.52 5.40
C PHE A 34 -8.74 5.75 4.41
N VAL A 35 -8.10 4.68 3.94
CA VAL A 35 -7.04 4.76 2.93
C VAL A 35 -7.66 4.69 1.54
N LEU A 36 -7.41 5.72 0.73
CA LEU A 36 -7.79 5.81 -0.67
C LEU A 36 -6.84 4.93 -1.49
N ILE A 37 -7.37 4.04 -2.34
CA ILE A 37 -6.55 3.10 -3.14
C ILE A 37 -5.59 2.26 -2.25
N PRO A 38 -6.13 1.49 -1.29
CA PRO A 38 -5.36 0.79 -0.26
C PRO A 38 -4.33 -0.20 -0.83
N LEU A 39 -4.59 -0.79 -1.99
CA LEU A 39 -3.69 -1.74 -2.65
C LEU A 39 -2.37 -1.11 -3.10
N ALA A 40 -2.36 0.19 -3.37
CA ALA A 40 -1.16 0.94 -3.75
C ALA A 40 -0.40 1.48 -2.52
N ILE A 41 -1.15 1.89 -1.50
CA ILE A 41 -0.57 2.57 -0.32
C ILE A 41 0.02 1.57 0.67
N PHE A 42 -0.64 0.44 0.96
CA PHE A 42 -0.16 -0.49 1.98
C PHE A 42 1.21 -1.14 1.71
N PRO A 43 1.57 -1.52 0.46
CA PRO A 43 2.91 -2.01 0.15
C PRO A 43 4.00 -0.98 0.44
N VAL A 44 3.75 0.28 0.08
CA VAL A 44 4.67 1.39 0.32
C VAL A 44 4.90 1.57 1.81
N LEU A 45 3.83 1.60 2.60
CA LEU A 45 3.93 1.71 4.06
C LEU A 45 4.67 0.51 4.66
N TYR A 46 4.41 -0.71 4.18
CA TYR A 46 5.16 -1.90 4.59
C TYR A 46 6.67 -1.72 4.38
N PHE A 47 7.11 -1.39 3.16
CA PHE A 47 8.54 -1.23 2.87
C PHE A 47 9.17 -0.07 3.63
N LEU A 48 8.46 1.04 3.80
CA LEU A 48 8.92 2.20 4.57
C LEU A 48 9.12 1.85 6.05
N PHE A 49 8.11 1.27 6.71
CA PHE A 49 8.23 0.91 8.12
C PHE A 49 9.17 -0.27 8.37
N ALA A 50 9.28 -1.22 7.43
CA ALA A 50 10.24 -2.31 7.51
C ALA A 50 11.67 -1.80 7.42
N SER A 51 11.98 -0.94 6.44
CA SER A 51 13.31 -0.35 6.27
C SER A 51 13.72 0.54 7.44
N LEU A 52 12.80 1.36 7.96
CA LEU A 52 13.03 2.13 9.19
C LEU A 52 13.28 1.22 10.41
N SER A 53 12.52 0.12 10.54
CA SER A 53 12.73 -0.85 11.64
C SER A 53 14.09 -1.55 11.56
N LEU A 54 14.67 -1.66 10.37
CA LEU A 54 15.98 -2.25 10.12
C LEU A 54 17.10 -1.20 10.10
N ASN A 55 16.81 0.06 10.46
CA ASN A 55 17.74 1.20 10.38
C ASN A 55 18.37 1.40 8.98
N ASN A 56 17.67 0.97 7.91
CA ASN A 56 18.11 1.13 6.54
C ASN A 56 17.50 2.39 5.91
N TYR A 57 18.14 3.52 6.16
CA TYR A 57 17.64 4.84 5.72
C TYR A 57 17.66 5.02 4.20
N ILE A 58 18.56 4.36 3.48
CA ILE A 58 18.63 4.42 2.00
C ILE A 58 17.35 3.82 1.42
N ILE A 59 16.97 2.63 1.87
CA ILE A 59 15.74 1.97 1.41
C ILE A 59 14.51 2.74 1.88
N ALA A 60 14.53 3.33 3.07
CA ALA A 60 13.43 4.17 3.54
C ALA A 60 13.20 5.39 2.62
N ALA A 61 14.27 6.08 2.22
CA ALA A 61 14.20 7.22 1.31
C ALA A 61 13.68 6.81 -0.07
N ILE A 62 14.20 5.72 -0.64
CA ILE A 62 13.75 5.19 -1.94
C ILE A 62 12.28 4.76 -1.88
N SER A 63 11.88 4.06 -0.81
CA SER A 63 10.50 3.60 -0.61
C SER A 63 9.54 4.78 -0.46
N GLY A 64 9.94 5.83 0.25
CA GLY A 64 9.18 7.07 0.38
C GLY A 64 8.99 7.78 -0.96
N PHE A 65 10.08 7.97 -1.72
CA PHE A 65 10.02 8.59 -3.04
C PHE A 65 9.16 7.78 -4.02
N PHE A 66 9.40 6.46 -4.10
CA PHE A 66 8.58 5.54 -4.87
C PHE A 66 7.12 5.63 -4.46
N GLY A 67 6.85 5.66 -3.16
CA GLY A 67 5.51 5.79 -2.60
C GLY A 67 4.76 7.00 -3.08
N ILE A 68 5.39 8.17 -3.02
CA ILE A 68 4.80 9.44 -3.47
C ILE A 68 4.49 9.36 -4.98
N CYS A 69 5.48 9.00 -5.80
CA CYS A 69 5.30 8.88 -7.24
C CYS A 69 4.22 7.85 -7.61
N HIS A 70 4.24 6.68 -6.96
CA HIS A 70 3.28 5.61 -7.16
C HIS A 70 1.86 6.07 -6.81
N CYS A 71 1.65 6.72 -5.67
CA CYS A 71 0.34 7.23 -5.26
C CYS A 71 -0.18 8.30 -6.23
N LEU A 72 0.67 9.25 -6.64
CA LEU A 72 0.29 10.32 -7.57
C LEU A 72 -0.08 9.81 -8.97
N LEU A 73 0.68 8.85 -9.50
CA LEU A 73 0.39 8.26 -10.80
C LEU A 73 -0.86 7.37 -10.75
N THR A 74 -1.04 6.67 -9.64
CA THR A 74 -2.19 5.79 -9.41
C THR A 74 -3.47 6.60 -9.25
N SER A 75 -3.44 7.73 -8.53
CA SER A 75 -4.60 8.63 -8.43
C SER A 75 -4.98 9.22 -9.80
N LYS A 76 -4.00 9.65 -10.61
CA LYS A 76 -4.24 10.16 -11.98
C LYS A 76 -4.85 9.14 -12.93
N LYS A 77 -4.55 7.85 -12.77
CA LYS A 77 -5.18 6.78 -13.57
C LYS A 77 -6.60 6.45 -13.11
N PHE A 78 -7.00 6.91 -11.93
CA PHE A 78 -8.23 6.47 -11.29
C PHE A 78 -9.27 7.57 -11.04
N VAL A 79 -8.89 8.85 -11.15
CA VAL A 79 -9.75 9.99 -11.49
C VAL A 79 -10.11 9.92 -12.97
#